data_AF-A0A381VXM7-F1
#
_entry.id   AF-A0A381VXM7-F1
#
_cell.length_a   1.000
_cell.length_b   1.000
_cell.length_c   1.000
_cell.angle_alpha   90.00
_cell.angle_beta   90.00
_cell.angle_gamma   90.00
#
_symmetry.space_group_name_H-M   'P 1'
#
loop_
_entity.id
_entity.type
_entity.pdbx_description
1 polymer ?
#
loop_
_entity_poly.entity_id
_entity_poly.type
_entity_poly.pdbx_seq_one_letter_code
_entity_poly.pdbx_strand_id
1 'polypeptide(L)'
;MSIKIKITRVLFSTAALAAFALGQVWAEQTLPNILWITSEDNGPHLGCYGDTYAVTPNLDRFAKRSLRYTKASSTAPVCAPARTTII
;
A
#
# COMPACT_ATOMS: atom_id res chain seq x y z
N MET A 1 42.44 -31.11 29.69
CA MET A 1 42.51 -30.05 28.65
C MET A 1 41.39 -30.14 27.61
N SER A 2 40.89 -31.34 27.26
CA SER A 2 39.88 -31.54 26.19
C SER A 2 38.44 -31.09 26.49
N ILE A 3 38.01 -31.01 27.76
CA ILE A 3 36.63 -30.63 28.11
C ILE A 3 36.38 -29.12 27.95
N LYS A 4 37.35 -28.27 28.33
CA LYS A 4 37.27 -26.81 28.14
C LYS A 4 37.15 -26.45 26.66
N ILE A 5 37.90 -27.13 25.79
CA ILE A 5 37.89 -26.94 24.33
C ILE A 5 36.54 -27.34 23.70
N LYS A 6 35.87 -28.39 24.20
CA LYS A 6 34.52 -28.79 23.74
C LYS A 6 33.46 -27.77 24.14
N ILE A 7 33.50 -27.26 25.37
CA ILE A 7 32.55 -26.26 25.89
C ILE A 7 32.68 -24.94 25.12
N THR A 8 33.90 -24.47 24.86
CA THR A 8 34.13 -23.25 24.07
C THR A 8 33.62 -23.38 22.63
N ARG A 9 33.77 -24.56 22.00
CA ARG A 9 33.26 -24.83 20.65
C ARG A 9 31.73 -24.88 20.57
N VAL A 10 31.07 -25.47 21.57
CA VAL A 10 29.59 -25.52 21.66
C VAL A 10 29.02 -24.12 21.86
N LEU A 11 29.60 -23.31 22.75
CA LEU A 11 29.15 -21.93 22.98
C LEU A 11 29.31 -21.05 21.73
N PHE A 12 30.42 -21.21 20.99
CA PHE A 12 30.65 -20.44 19.76
C PHE A 12 29.70 -20.84 18.64
N SER A 13 29.35 -22.13 18.53
CA SER A 13 28.42 -22.63 17.52
C SER A 13 26.97 -22.26 17.81
N THR A 14 26.55 -22.23 19.09
CA THR A 14 25.22 -21.73 19.47
C THR A 14 25.08 -20.22 19.25
N ALA A 15 26.13 -19.44 19.52
CA ALA A 15 26.12 -18.00 19.26
C ALA A 15 26.08 -17.68 17.76
N ALA A 16 26.80 -18.44 16.93
CA ALA A 16 26.78 -18.30 15.48
C ALA A 16 25.39 -18.66 14.89
N LEU A 17 24.72 -19.68 15.42
CA LEU A 17 23.37 -20.07 14.98
C LEU A 17 22.32 -18.99 15.31
N ALA A 18 22.42 -18.38 16.49
CA ALA A 18 21.53 -17.30 16.92
C ALA A 18 21.74 -16.03 16.08
N ALA A 19 22.99 -15.67 15.76
CA ALA A 19 23.30 -14.54 14.89
C ALA A 19 22.80 -14.75 13.45
N PHE A 20 22.88 -15.98 12.93
CA PHE A 20 22.35 -16.33 11.61
C PHE A 20 20.82 -16.24 11.55
N ALA A 21 20.12 -16.68 12.61
CA ALA A 21 18.67 -16.58 12.70
C ALA A 21 18.16 -15.12 12.77
N LEU A 22 18.91 -14.23 13.45
CA LEU A 22 18.57 -12.80 13.53
C LEU A 22 18.84 -12.04 12.22
N GLY A 23 19.79 -12.51 11.40
CA GLY A 23 20.12 -11.90 10.12
C GLY A 23 19.09 -12.13 9.00
N GLN A 24 18.18 -13.10 9.16
CA GLN A 24 17.19 -13.47 8.12
C GLN A 24 15.91 -12.60 8.15
N VAL A 25 15.74 -11.69 9.11
CA VAL A 25 14.52 -10.86 9.27
C VAL A 25 14.62 -9.54 8.49
N TRP A 26 15.24 -9.57 7.32
CA TRP A 26 15.20 -8.47 6.35
C TRP A 26 14.59 -9.02 5.08
N ALA A 27 13.32 -9.43 5.16
CA ALA A 27 12.55 -9.71 3.98
C ALA A 27 12.39 -8.41 3.19
N GLU A 28 12.72 -8.45 1.90
CA GLU A 28 12.49 -7.35 0.98
C GLU A 28 10.99 -7.00 1.01
N GLN A 29 10.65 -5.86 1.60
CA GLN A 29 9.27 -5.41 1.63
C GLN A 29 8.87 -5.06 0.21
N THR A 30 8.08 -5.93 -0.40
CA THR A 30 7.49 -5.67 -1.71
C THR A 30 6.51 -4.51 -1.56
N LEU A 31 6.91 -3.35 -2.08
CA LEU A 31 6.02 -2.20 -2.11
C LEU A 31 4.87 -2.48 -3.08
N PRO A 32 3.64 -2.06 -2.77
CA PRO A 32 2.54 -2.18 -3.70
C PRO A 32 2.78 -1.28 -4.92
N ASN A 33 2.31 -1.73 -6.07
CA ASN A 33 2.17 -0.86 -7.23
C ASN A 33 1.06 0.17 -6.96
N ILE A 34 1.33 1.44 -7.25
CA ILE A 34 0.33 2.52 -7.14
C ILE A 34 -0.19 2.84 -8.53
N LEU A 35 -1.47 2.56 -8.77
CA LEU A 35 -2.18 2.99 -9.98
C LEU A 35 -2.98 4.26 -9.67
N TRP A 36 -2.51 5.39 -10.19
CA TRP A 36 -3.21 6.67 -10.10
C TRP A 36 -4.09 6.88 -11.34
N ILE A 37 -5.41 7.02 -11.16
CA ILE A 37 -6.37 7.30 -12.23
C ILE A 37 -7.09 8.62 -11.92
N THR A 38 -6.96 9.60 -12.82
CA THR A 38 -7.70 10.86 -12.76
C THR A 38 -8.74 10.90 -13.87
N SER A 39 -9.98 11.28 -13.54
CA SER A 39 -11.02 11.64 -14.51
C SER A 39 -11.23 13.15 -14.45
N GLU A 40 -11.13 13.81 -15.60
CA GLU A 40 -11.36 15.25 -15.72
C GLU A 40 -12.86 15.52 -15.92
N ASP A 41 -13.31 16.70 -15.50
CA ASP A 41 -14.69 17.21 -15.66
C ASP A 41 -15.79 16.24 -15.18
N ASN A 42 -15.53 15.51 -14.10
CA ASN A 42 -16.44 14.53 -13.53
C ASN A 42 -16.93 14.94 -12.13
N GLY A 43 -18.25 14.90 -11.93
CA GLY A 43 -18.91 15.12 -10.63
C GLY A 43 -19.31 13.80 -9.94
N PRO A 44 -20.16 13.85 -8.89
CA PRO A 44 -20.69 12.65 -8.24
C PRO A 44 -21.77 11.92 -9.06
N HIS A 45 -21.79 12.09 -10.38
CA HIS A 45 -22.79 11.54 -11.31
C HIS A 45 -22.47 10.07 -11.67
N LEU A 46 -22.36 9.23 -10.66
CA LEU A 46 -22.05 7.80 -10.79
C LEU A 46 -23.06 6.98 -9.98
N GLY A 47 -23.37 5.76 -10.44
CA GLY A 47 -24.32 4.88 -9.76
C GLY A 47 -23.93 4.62 -8.31
N CYS A 48 -22.63 4.45 -8.05
CA CYS A 48 -22.13 4.27 -6.70
C CYS A 48 -22.37 5.50 -5.78
N TYR A 49 -22.46 6.72 -6.32
CA TYR A 49 -22.81 7.92 -5.55
C TYR A 49 -24.34 8.17 -5.47
N GLY A 50 -25.15 7.27 -6.00
CA GLY A 50 -26.61 7.34 -5.93
C GLY A 50 -27.29 7.92 -7.18
N ASP A 51 -26.55 8.18 -8.25
CA ASP A 51 -27.14 8.63 -9.51
C ASP A 51 -27.88 7.47 -10.20
N THR A 52 -29.20 7.57 -10.31
CA THR A 52 -30.06 6.54 -10.91
C THR A 52 -30.00 6.50 -12.44
N TYR A 53 -29.47 7.53 -13.09
CA TYR A 53 -29.34 7.60 -14.55
C TYR A 53 -27.97 7.11 -15.03
N ALA A 54 -26.97 7.08 -14.15
CA ALA A 54 -25.61 6.68 -14.48
C ALA A 54 -25.50 5.16 -14.73
N VAL A 55 -24.90 4.79 -15.87
CA VAL A 55 -24.55 3.40 -16.19
C VAL A 55 -23.04 3.21 -15.99
N THR A 56 -22.63 2.90 -14.76
CA THR A 56 -21.20 2.87 -14.36
C THR A 56 -20.75 1.56 -13.72
N PRO A 57 -21.07 0.38 -14.30
CA PRO A 57 -20.95 -0.92 -13.61
C PRO A 57 -19.52 -1.25 -13.17
N ASN A 58 -18.50 -0.80 -13.90
CA ASN A 58 -17.10 -1.01 -13.52
C ASN A 58 -16.69 -0.17 -12.30
N LEU A 59 -17.10 1.10 -12.25
CA LEU A 59 -16.82 1.99 -11.12
C LEU A 59 -17.66 1.59 -9.90
N ASP A 60 -18.90 1.15 -10.11
CA ASP A 60 -19.77 0.68 -9.03
C ASP A 60 -19.24 -0.59 -8.37
N ARG A 61 -18.76 -1.54 -9.18
CA ARG A 61 -18.08 -2.74 -8.69
C ARG A 61 -16.77 -2.40 -7.99
N PHE A 62 -16.02 -1.43 -8.52
CA PHE A 62 -14.79 -0.97 -7.88
C PHE A 62 -15.07 -0.35 -6.50
N ALA A 63 -16.08 0.52 -6.40
CA ALA A 63 -16.45 1.17 -5.14
C ALA A 63 -16.84 0.17 -4.04
N LYS A 64 -17.45 -0.98 -4.38
CA LYS A 64 -17.81 -2.02 -3.40
C LYS A 64 -16.62 -2.67 -2.68
N ARG A 65 -15.41 -2.58 -3.26
CA ARG A 65 -14.17 -3.16 -2.69
C ARG A 65 -13.14 -2.10 -2.31
N SER A 66 -13.55 -0.83 -2.28
CA SER A 66 -12.68 0.32 -2.06
C SER A 66 -13.20 1.18 -0.91
N LEU A 67 -12.31 1.96 -0.31
CA LEU A 67 -12.73 3.09 0.51
C LEU A 67 -13.23 4.21 -0.40
N ARG A 68 -14.45 4.70 -0.18
CA ARG A 68 -15.04 5.78 -0.98
C ARG A 68 -15.29 7.01 -0.12
N TYR A 69 -14.74 8.15 -0.55
CA TYR A 69 -15.00 9.45 0.05
C TYR A 69 -16.31 10.03 -0.50
N THR A 70 -17.27 10.36 0.37
CA THR A 70 -18.54 11.01 -0.03
C THR A 70 -18.49 12.54 0.06
N LYS A 71 -17.38 13.06 0.59
CA LYS A 71 -17.11 14.50 0.73
C LYS A 71 -15.66 14.75 0.30
N ALA A 72 -15.47 15.00 -0.99
CA ALA A 72 -14.19 15.35 -1.59
C ALA A 72 -14.41 16.54 -2.54
N SER A 73 -13.51 17.51 -2.51
CA SER A 73 -13.63 18.74 -3.31
C SER A 73 -12.29 19.09 -3.94
N SER A 74 -12.33 19.62 -5.17
CA SER A 74 -11.16 20.21 -5.81
C SER A 74 -10.78 21.51 -5.11
N THR A 75 -9.49 21.83 -5.11
CA THR A 75 -8.97 23.11 -4.59
C THR A 75 -9.30 24.29 -5.50
N ALA A 76 -9.61 24.04 -6.77
CA ALA A 76 -10.04 25.05 -7.71
C ALA A 76 -11.02 24.47 -8.76
N PRO A 77 -11.97 25.27 -9.27
CA PRO A 77 -12.94 24.83 -10.28
C PRO A 77 -12.40 24.96 -11.72
N VAL A 78 -11.07 24.90 -11.92
CA VAL A 78 -10.42 25.00 -13.24
C VAL A 78 -9.22 24.07 -13.30
N CYS A 79 -8.97 23.48 -14.48
CA CYS A 79 -8.16 22.27 -14.57
C CYS A 79 -6.68 22.49 -14.19
N ALA A 80 -6.06 23.62 -14.59
CA ALA A 80 -4.65 23.87 -14.30
C ALA A 80 -4.33 23.89 -12.78
N PRO A 81 -4.94 24.75 -11.94
CA PRO A 81 -4.68 24.75 -10.50
C PRO A 81 -5.19 23.49 -9.80
N ALA A 82 -6.27 22.84 -10.27
CA ALA A 82 -6.74 21.57 -9.72
C ALA A 82 -5.68 20.47 -9.89
N ARG A 83 -5.11 20.33 -11.10
CA ARG A 83 -4.04 19.36 -11.39
C ARG A 83 -2.76 19.68 -10.63
N THR A 84 -2.30 20.93 -10.64
CA THR A 84 -1.06 21.33 -9.97
C THR A 84 -1.12 21.16 -8.45
N THR A 85 -2.31 21.09 -7.85
CA THR A 85 -2.42 20.79 -6.41
C THR A 85 -2.13 19.32 -6.09
N ILE A 86 -2.31 18.44 -7.06
CA ILE A 86 -2.21 16.98 -6.89
C ILE A 86 -0.79 16.47 -7.16
N ILE A 87 -0.07 17.10 -8.10
CA ILE A 87 1.28 16.72 -8.55
C ILE A 87 2.37 17.56 -7.88
#